data_AF-L2GM78-F1
#
_entry.id   AF-L2GM78-F1
#
_cell.length_a   1.000
_cell.length_b   1.000
_cell.length_c   1.000
_cell.angle_alpha   90.00
_cell.angle_beta   90.00
_cell.angle_gamma   90.00
#
_symmetry.space_group_name_H-M   'P 1'
#
loop_
_entity.id
_entity.type
_entity.pdbx_description
1 polymer ?
#
loop_
_entity_poly.entity_id
_entity_poly.type
_entity_poly.pdbx_seq_one_letter_code
_entity_poly.pdbx_strand_id
1 'polypeptide(L)'
;MWISKTTIDNTALNSPDLSNIKELYLTSVGLTEMPYLSNLASLKCLCLSGNQIKHVSLQSYFDAETGGSTMPNLRCLSLSRTPISKIDARIKEVFPNLRTLIVQDLKMIDASLPFSNMKDQLDEADIQLIEPGEKKENERMPRTD
;
A
#
# COMPACT_ATOMS: atom_id res chain seq x y z
N MET A 1 -2.66 -14.93 8.86
CA MET A 1 -1.29 -15.48 8.71
C MET A 1 -0.28 -14.46 9.22
N TRP A 2 0.71 -14.88 10.00
CA TRP A 2 1.77 -14.02 10.57
C TRP A 2 3.13 -14.51 10.09
N ILE A 3 3.89 -13.64 9.42
CA ILE A 3 5.27 -13.93 8.96
C ILE A 3 6.19 -12.85 9.55
N SER A 4 7.41 -13.21 9.99
CA SER A 4 8.45 -12.28 10.47
C SER A 4 9.86 -12.83 10.21
N LYS A 5 10.81 -11.98 9.80
CA LYS A 5 12.25 -12.31 9.58
C LYS A 5 12.60 -13.37 8.50
N THR A 6 11.90 -13.37 7.37
CA THR A 6 12.34 -14.12 6.16
C THR A 6 12.19 -13.24 4.93
N THR A 7 13.05 -13.43 3.92
CA THR A 7 12.80 -12.88 2.58
C THR A 7 11.54 -13.56 2.06
N ILE A 8 10.39 -12.89 2.20
CA ILE A 8 9.12 -13.44 1.76
C ILE A 8 9.13 -13.49 0.23
N ASP A 9 8.99 -14.69 -0.31
CA ASP A 9 8.56 -14.85 -1.69
C ASP A 9 7.09 -14.41 -1.77
N ASN A 10 6.88 -13.14 -2.11
CA ASN A 10 5.55 -12.54 -2.21
C ASN A 10 4.67 -13.24 -3.26
N THR A 11 5.23 -14.05 -4.16
CA THR A 11 4.45 -14.83 -5.13
C THR A 11 3.59 -15.89 -4.46
N ALA A 12 4.08 -16.53 -3.40
CA ALA A 12 3.34 -17.55 -2.64
C ALA A 12 2.09 -16.98 -1.95
N LEU A 13 2.07 -15.68 -1.65
CA LEU A 13 0.92 -14.98 -1.05
C LEU A 13 -0.27 -14.88 -2.01
N ASN A 14 -0.07 -15.11 -3.30
CA ASN A 14 -1.12 -15.05 -4.33
C ASN A 14 -1.70 -16.42 -4.68
N SER A 15 -1.40 -17.47 -3.90
CA SER A 15 -2.06 -18.77 -4.08
C SER A 15 -3.59 -18.62 -4.05
N PRO A 16 -4.34 -19.23 -4.98
CA PRO A 16 -5.80 -19.25 -4.97
C PRO A 16 -6.39 -19.75 -3.63
N ASP A 17 -5.67 -20.60 -2.92
CA ASP A 17 -6.07 -21.12 -1.60
C ASP A 17 -6.18 -20.01 -0.54
N LEU A 18 -5.47 -18.90 -0.74
CA LEU A 18 -5.48 -17.74 0.15
C LEU A 18 -6.54 -16.70 -0.24
N SER A 19 -7.25 -16.87 -1.36
CA SER A 19 -8.21 -15.89 -1.91
C SER A 19 -9.34 -15.47 -0.95
N ASN A 20 -9.59 -16.26 0.09
CA ASN A 20 -10.65 -16.02 1.09
C ASN A 20 -10.16 -15.41 2.41
N ILE A 21 -8.85 -15.25 2.61
CA ILE A 21 -8.35 -14.69 3.87
C ILE A 21 -8.84 -13.26 4.06
N LYS A 22 -9.17 -12.92 5.31
CA LYS A 22 -9.70 -11.60 5.66
C LYS A 22 -8.65 -10.70 6.30
N GLU A 23 -7.60 -11.28 6.87
CA GLU A 23 -6.56 -10.55 7.59
C GLU A 23 -5.18 -11.13 7.31
N LEU A 24 -4.23 -10.24 7.02
CA LEU A 24 -2.85 -10.59 6.73
C LEU A 24 -1.91 -9.67 7.51
N TYR A 25 -0.98 -10.28 8.24
CA TYR A 25 0.01 -9.60 9.08
C TYR A 25 1.42 -9.94 8.59
N LEU A 26 2.08 -8.97 7.96
CA LEU A 26 3.46 -9.05 7.47
C LEU A 26 4.30 -8.07 8.30
N THR A 27 4.48 -8.36 9.59
CA THR A 27 5.12 -7.43 10.54
C THR A 27 6.61 -7.69 10.64
N SER A 28 7.43 -6.66 10.42
CA SER A 28 8.91 -6.76 10.54
C SER A 28 9.51 -7.91 9.71
N VAL A 29 9.06 -8.03 8.46
CA VAL A 29 9.52 -9.03 7.49
C VAL A 29 10.60 -8.49 6.56
N GLY A 30 10.89 -7.19 6.62
CA GLY A 30 11.92 -6.56 5.80
C GLY A 30 11.44 -6.15 4.41
N LEU A 31 10.12 -5.99 4.20
CA LEU A 31 9.60 -5.48 2.93
C LEU A 31 10.12 -4.07 2.67
N THR A 32 10.65 -3.82 1.47
CA THR A 32 11.07 -2.48 1.01
C THR A 32 10.03 -1.82 0.11
N GLU A 33 9.06 -2.60 -0.37
CA GLU A 33 7.98 -2.21 -1.28
C GLU A 33 6.67 -2.87 -0.86
N MET A 34 5.56 -2.41 -1.45
CA MET A 34 4.25 -3.03 -1.23
C MET A 34 4.25 -4.47 -1.78
N PRO A 35 3.73 -5.45 -1.02
CA PRO A 35 3.70 -6.84 -1.47
C PRO A 35 2.69 -7.05 -2.60
N TYR A 36 3.00 -7.82 -3.63
CA TYR A 36 2.01 -8.19 -4.64
C TYR A 36 0.91 -9.07 -4.00
N LEU A 37 -0.37 -8.64 -4.00
CA LEU A 37 -1.50 -9.34 -3.34
C LEU A 37 -2.79 -9.32 -4.18
N SER A 38 -2.70 -9.28 -5.51
CA SER A 38 -3.84 -9.10 -6.41
C SER A 38 -4.93 -10.17 -6.27
N ASN A 39 -4.57 -11.38 -5.82
CA ASN A 39 -5.52 -12.49 -5.66
C ASN A 39 -6.28 -12.47 -4.32
N LEU A 40 -5.95 -11.55 -3.41
CA LEU A 40 -6.55 -11.45 -2.08
C LEU A 40 -7.74 -10.48 -2.04
N ALA A 41 -8.65 -10.58 -3.01
CA ALA A 41 -9.82 -9.69 -3.15
C ALA A 41 -10.75 -9.68 -1.92
N SER A 42 -10.69 -10.74 -1.10
CA SER A 42 -11.44 -10.86 0.17
C SER A 42 -10.85 -10.09 1.36
N LEU A 43 -9.60 -9.63 1.25
CA LEU A 43 -8.84 -9.09 2.38
C LEU A 43 -9.49 -7.81 2.91
N LYS A 44 -9.66 -7.74 4.23
CA LYS A 44 -10.24 -6.60 4.95
C LYS A 44 -9.20 -5.82 5.75
N CYS A 45 -8.18 -6.51 6.26
CA CYS A 45 -7.12 -5.90 7.06
C CYS A 45 -5.74 -6.34 6.56
N LEU A 46 -4.86 -5.37 6.33
CA LEU A 46 -3.47 -5.59 5.96
C LEU A 46 -2.56 -4.83 6.93
N CYS A 47 -1.67 -5.55 7.62
CA CYS A 47 -0.68 -4.96 8.52
C CYS A 47 0.72 -5.17 7.94
N LEU A 48 1.39 -4.08 7.60
CA LEU A 48 2.76 -4.02 7.07
C LEU A 48 3.71 -3.32 8.05
N SER A 49 3.38 -3.34 9.34
CA SER A 49 4.10 -2.55 10.34
C SER A 49 5.55 -2.99 10.52
N GLY A 50 6.45 -2.04 10.79
CA GLY A 50 7.87 -2.33 11.05
C GLY A 50 8.66 -2.82 9.83
N ASN A 51 8.18 -2.53 8.61
CA ASN A 51 8.90 -2.78 7.37
C ASN A 51 9.62 -1.51 6.87
N GLN A 52 10.44 -1.67 5.83
CA GLN A 52 11.31 -0.62 5.28
C GLN A 52 10.70 0.07 4.04
N ILE A 53 9.37 0.07 3.93
CA ILE A 53 8.63 0.69 2.84
C ILE A 53 8.77 2.22 2.96
N LYS A 54 9.33 2.86 1.94
CA LYS A 54 9.47 4.32 1.87
C LYS A 54 8.41 4.97 1.00
N HIS A 55 7.98 4.24 -0.02
CA HIS A 55 7.01 4.68 -1.00
C HIS A 55 5.96 3.60 -1.21
N VAL A 56 4.69 3.98 -1.06
CA VAL A 56 3.54 3.10 -1.30
C VAL A 56 3.09 3.29 -2.74
N SER A 57 3.59 2.44 -3.63
CA SER A 57 3.05 2.31 -4.99
C SER A 57 1.88 1.34 -4.98
N LEU A 58 0.78 1.71 -5.64
CA LEU A 58 -0.42 0.88 -5.72
C LEU A 58 -0.66 0.31 -7.12
N GLN A 59 0.31 0.46 -8.02
CA GLN A 59 0.19 0.06 -9.42
C GLN A 59 -0.19 -1.41 -9.61
N SER A 60 0.32 -2.30 -8.77
CA SER A 60 0.01 -3.73 -8.84
C SER A 60 -1.39 -4.11 -8.40
N TYR A 61 -2.11 -3.18 -7.77
CA TYR A 61 -3.47 -3.40 -7.30
C TYR A 61 -4.53 -2.71 -8.16
N PHE A 62 -4.09 -1.93 -9.14
CA PHE A 62 -4.93 -1.25 -10.11
C PHE A 62 -5.05 -2.10 -11.36
N ASP A 63 -6.28 -2.45 -11.73
CA ASP A 63 -6.59 -3.14 -12.97
C ASP A 63 -6.85 -2.09 -14.07
N ALA A 64 -5.93 -1.99 -15.02
CA ALA A 64 -6.03 -1.03 -16.12
C ALA A 64 -7.10 -1.38 -17.15
N GLU A 65 -7.50 -2.65 -17.26
CA GLU A 65 -8.53 -3.08 -18.21
C GLU A 65 -9.92 -2.74 -17.69
N THR A 66 -10.15 -2.94 -16.40
CA THR A 66 -11.45 -2.64 -15.76
C THR A 66 -11.51 -1.22 -15.18
N GLY A 67 -10.38 -0.51 -15.13
CA GLY A 67 -10.23 0.75 -14.39
C GLY A 67 -10.49 0.58 -12.89
N GLY A 68 -10.31 -0.64 -12.39
CA GLY A 68 -10.84 -1.11 -11.11
C GLY A 68 -9.77 -1.48 -10.09
N SER A 69 -10.23 -1.91 -8.93
CA SER A 69 -9.40 -2.38 -7.81
C SER A 69 -9.37 -3.90 -7.72
N THR A 70 -8.18 -4.46 -7.50
CA THR A 70 -8.01 -5.89 -7.13
C THR A 70 -8.21 -6.15 -5.63
N MET A 71 -8.30 -5.10 -4.81
CA MET A 71 -8.49 -5.17 -3.35
C MET A 71 -9.71 -4.36 -2.86
N PRO A 72 -10.91 -4.58 -3.43
CA PRO A 72 -12.06 -3.71 -3.18
C PRO A 72 -12.56 -3.77 -1.73
N ASN A 73 -12.24 -4.82 -0.98
CA ASN A 73 -12.76 -5.06 0.36
C ASN A 73 -11.86 -4.56 1.50
N LEU A 74 -10.68 -3.99 1.21
CA LEU A 74 -9.75 -3.56 2.24
C LEU A 74 -10.35 -2.39 3.03
N ARG A 75 -10.39 -2.53 4.36
CA ARG A 75 -10.96 -1.54 5.30
C ARG A 75 -9.91 -0.94 6.22
N CYS A 76 -8.85 -1.70 6.52
CA CYS A 76 -7.76 -1.29 7.39
C CYS A 76 -6.41 -1.59 6.74
N LEU A 77 -5.57 -0.56 6.64
CA LEU A 77 -4.17 -0.67 6.22
C LEU A 77 -3.28 -0.07 7.32
N SER A 78 -2.36 -0.86 7.85
CA SER A 78 -1.35 -0.37 8.79
C SER A 78 0.03 -0.37 8.14
N LEU A 79 0.60 0.82 8.04
CA LEU A 79 1.99 1.12 7.66
C LEU A 79 2.74 1.73 8.86
N SER A 80 2.30 1.47 10.09
CA SER A 80 2.96 2.00 11.28
C SER A 80 4.42 1.55 11.38
N ARG A 81 5.28 2.41 11.94
CA ARG A 81 6.72 2.10 12.09
C ARG A 81 7.40 1.74 10.76
N THR A 82 6.96 2.36 9.66
CA THR A 82 7.65 2.29 8.37
C THR A 82 8.18 3.68 8.00
N PRO A 83 9.29 3.81 7.25
CA PRO A 83 9.85 5.09 6.84
C PRO A 83 9.08 5.72 5.65
N ILE A 84 7.75 5.56 5.61
CA ILE A 84 6.92 6.08 4.51
C ILE A 84 6.93 7.60 4.48
N SER A 85 7.08 8.14 3.27
CA SER A 85 6.96 9.58 3.00
C SER A 85 6.11 9.89 1.77
N LYS A 86 5.73 8.87 0.99
CA LYS A 86 4.96 9.02 -0.24
C LYS A 86 3.94 7.92 -0.44
N ILE A 87 2.71 8.28 -0.81
CA ILE A 87 1.61 7.35 -1.14
C ILE A 87 1.02 7.70 -2.50
N ASP A 88 0.73 6.68 -3.31
CA ASP A 88 0.00 6.81 -4.58
C ASP A 88 -1.38 7.45 -4.38
N ALA A 89 -1.68 8.50 -5.14
CA ALA A 89 -2.93 9.26 -5.08
C ALA A 89 -4.17 8.41 -5.38
N ARG A 90 -4.01 7.29 -6.10
CA ARG A 90 -5.08 6.32 -6.39
C ARG A 90 -5.52 5.49 -5.18
N ILE A 91 -5.07 5.80 -3.96
CA ILE A 91 -5.43 5.02 -2.76
C ILE A 91 -6.94 4.83 -2.58
N LYS A 92 -7.76 5.80 -3.00
CA LYS A 92 -9.23 5.69 -2.97
C LYS A 92 -9.81 4.86 -4.11
N GLU A 93 -9.17 4.85 -5.27
CA GLU A 93 -9.56 4.01 -6.42
C GLU A 93 -9.21 2.54 -6.14
N VAL A 94 -8.03 2.31 -5.58
CA VAL A 94 -7.52 0.99 -5.24
C VAL A 94 -8.13 0.44 -3.95
N PHE A 95 -8.45 1.26 -2.95
CA PHE A 95 -9.11 0.81 -1.72
C PHE A 95 -10.40 1.61 -1.47
N PRO A 96 -11.46 1.40 -2.28
CA PRO A 96 -12.68 2.20 -2.21
C PRO A 96 -13.44 2.07 -0.88
N ASN A 97 -13.17 0.99 -0.13
CA ASN A 97 -13.78 0.73 1.18
C ASN A 97 -12.82 0.96 2.36
N LEU A 98 -11.66 1.59 2.13
CA LEU A 98 -10.71 1.88 3.19
C LEU A 98 -11.33 2.85 4.19
N ARG A 99 -11.26 2.51 5.47
CA ARG A 99 -11.77 3.35 6.57
C ARG A 99 -10.65 3.87 7.43
N THR A 100 -9.64 3.04 7.66
CA THR A 100 -8.55 3.36 8.57
C THR A 100 -7.21 3.10 7.90
N LEU A 101 -6.39 4.14 7.86
CA LEU A 101 -4.99 4.06 7.48
C LEU A 101 -4.16 4.42 8.71
N ILE A 102 -3.27 3.53 9.14
CA ILE A 102 -2.39 3.76 10.29
C ILE A 102 -0.97 4.01 9.76
N VAL A 103 -0.36 5.14 10.11
CA VAL A 103 0.97 5.54 9.62
C VAL A 103 1.89 5.91 10.76
N GLN A 104 3.21 5.83 10.52
CA GLN A 104 4.24 6.34 11.44
C GLN A 104 4.04 5.86 12.89
N ASP A 105 4.02 6.77 13.87
CA ASP A 105 3.82 6.52 15.29
C ASP A 105 2.36 6.21 15.66
N LEU A 106 1.76 5.28 14.91
CA LEU A 106 0.36 4.85 15.07
C LEU A 106 -0.66 5.97 14.84
N LYS A 107 -0.30 7.01 14.08
CA LYS A 107 -1.25 8.06 13.67
C LYS A 107 -2.34 7.42 12.82
N MET A 108 -3.60 7.62 13.22
CA MET A 108 -4.76 7.15 12.47
C MET A 108 -5.24 8.23 11.52
N ILE A 109 -5.42 7.84 10.26
CA ILE A 109 -5.98 8.64 9.19
C ILE A 109 -7.35 8.05 8.85
N ASP A 110 -8.37 8.90 8.88
CA ASP A 110 -9.74 8.51 8.54
C ASP A 110 -9.92 8.55 7.02
N ALA A 111 -9.72 7.39 6.42
CA ALA A 111 -9.87 7.20 4.99
C ALA A 111 -11.35 7.11 4.56
N SER A 112 -12.32 7.25 5.46
CA SER A 112 -13.74 7.40 5.08
C SER A 112 -14.13 8.83 4.73
N LEU A 113 -13.34 9.81 5.17
CA LEU A 113 -13.55 11.23 4.86
C LEU A 113 -13.30 11.56 3.38
N PRO A 114 -13.80 12.71 2.89
CA PRO A 114 -13.46 13.23 1.56
C PRO A 114 -11.95 13.24 1.32
N PHE A 115 -11.54 13.07 0.07
CA PHE A 115 -10.12 12.94 -0.30
C PHE A 115 -9.27 14.14 0.15
N SER A 116 -9.83 15.36 0.16
CA SER A 116 -9.17 16.56 0.67
C SER A 116 -8.80 16.43 2.15
N ASN A 117 -9.71 15.96 3.00
CA ASN A 117 -9.45 15.80 4.43
C ASN A 117 -8.41 14.69 4.70
N MET A 118 -8.48 13.60 3.94
CA MET A 118 -7.46 12.54 4.03
C MET A 118 -6.09 13.07 3.63
N LYS A 119 -6.02 13.90 2.59
CA LYS A 119 -4.79 14.57 2.17
C LYS A 119 -4.24 15.48 3.27
N ASP A 120 -5.07 16.33 3.87
CA ASP A 120 -4.65 17.20 4.97
C ASP A 120 -4.05 16.40 6.14
N GLN A 121 -4.67 15.28 6.52
CA GLN A 121 -4.17 14.39 7.56
C GLN A 121 -2.84 13.71 7.22
N LEU A 122 -2.61 13.40 5.93
CA LEU A 122 -1.35 12.85 5.41
C LEU A 122 -0.26 13.93 5.38
N ASP A 123 -0.59 15.15 4.96
CA ASP A 123 0.34 16.28 4.93
C ASP A 123 0.81 16.64 6.35
N GLU A 124 -0.09 16.64 7.35
CA GLU A 124 0.27 16.74 8.77
C GLU A 124 1.14 15.59 9.29
N ALA A 125 1.19 14.47 8.57
CA ALA A 125 2.06 13.34 8.86
C ALA A 125 3.33 13.39 7.99
N ASP A 126 3.63 14.48 7.29
CA ASP A 126 4.75 14.58 6.35
C ASP A 126 4.74 13.47 5.26
N ILE A 127 3.54 13.03 4.84
CA ILE A 127 3.34 12.02 3.79
C ILE A 127 2.71 12.69 2.57
N GLN A 128 3.45 12.70 1.46
CA GLN A 128 3.00 13.29 0.21
C GLN A 128 2.15 12.30 -0.60
N LEU A 129 1.02 12.76 -1.12
CA LEU A 129 0.30 12.06 -2.18
C LEU A 129 0.97 12.35 -3.53
N ILE A 130 1.24 11.31 -4.32
CA ILE A 130 1.86 11.43 -5.65
C ILE A 130 1.01 10.77 -6.73
N GLU A 131 0.94 11.40 -7.90
CA GLU A 131 0.22 10.85 -9.03
C GLU A 131 0.93 9.61 -9.61
N PRO A 132 0.18 8.62 -10.10
CA PRO A 132 0.74 7.43 -10.70
C PRO A 132 1.46 7.76 -12.01
N GLY A 133 2.73 7.38 -12.10
CA GLY A 133 3.52 7.61 -13.31
C GLY A 133 4.40 8.86 -13.27
N GLU A 134 4.64 9.45 -12.09
CA GLU A 134 5.90 10.16 -11.84
C GLU A 134 7.06 9.18 -12.02
N LYS A 135 7.43 8.91 -13.28
CA LYS A 135 8.71 8.33 -13.64
C LYS A 135 9.75 9.15 -12.92
N LYS A 136 10.67 8.48 -12.22
CA LYS A 136 11.88 9.10 -11.69
C LYS A 136 12.46 10.02 -12.75
N GLU A 137 12.33 11.34 -12.58
CA GLU A 137 12.92 12.30 -13.51
C GLU A 137 14.47 12.25 -13.48
N ASN A 138 15.04 11.42 -12.58
CA ASN A 138 16.48 11.26 -12.37
C ASN A 138 17.09 9.96 -12.96
N GLU A 139 16.41 9.22 -13.83
CA GLU A 139 17.03 8.13 -14.62
C GLU A 139 17.16 8.46 -16.12
N ARG A 140 17.27 9.75 -16.48
CA ARG A 140 17.89 10.12 -17.76
C ARG A 140 19.39 9.80 -17.70
N MET A 141 19.76 8.61 -18.13
CA MET A 141 21.15 8.27 -18.48
C MET A 141 21.72 9.34 -19.44
N PRO A 142 23.03 9.65 -19.35
CA PRO A 142 23.63 10.65 -20.21
C PRO A 142 23.51 10.20 -21.66
N ARG A 143 23.11 11.12 -22.54
CA ARG A 143 23.29 10.94 -23.97
C ARG A 143 24.79 10.85 -24.20
N THR A 144 25.26 9.67 -24.58
CA THR A 144 26.57 9.54 -25.21
C THR A 144 26.45 10.18 -26.59
N ASP A 145 27.26 11.23 -26.79
CA ASP A 145 27.52 11.87 -28.08
C ASP A 145 28.04 10.88 -29.13
#